data_AF-A0A150J0W1-F1
#
_entry.id   AF-A0A150J0W1-F1
#
_cell.length_a   1.000
_cell.length_b   1.000
_cell.length_c   1.000
_cell.angle_alpha   90.00
_cell.angle_beta   90.00
_cell.angle_gamma   90.00
#
_symmetry.space_group_name_H-M   'P 1'
#
loop_
_entity.id
_entity.type
_entity.pdbx_description
1 polymer ?
#
loop_
_entity_poly.entity_id
_entity_poly.type
_entity_poly.pdbx_seq_one_letter_code
_entity_poly.pdbx_strand_id
1 'polypeptide(L)'
;MKYISLFLSLLVLTVPLVNAQQITLEEYPNNPVFDPDTRAYYPTVLFDINKFSGHGDSAYYKMWYSDGSNGTYVTQSEDGLSWSNIITNIGLTNSHHCHVVYSRIGFIGINTGLNPSSATMYYRVWYWDTAQLYSINAIRYAESTNGINWYNDQTIQQVDNSVISGTWPDWNRGSYGPIDVFYNANGSNILDDTNIWNNRFVMYYDGTTGAVEEIGLAYSNNGILWKGYGRVLERGGNGNWDSDYVSYGTVVKINDTWHLFYSGSGYAGGANEGIGHAISSDGLKWEKDSNNPIFHKNDGILWRNDRTYTPSVIYDPNGFETGGCPNLKMWFTGKTGSEYTIGYVNGCISQTSAKKLSPTMFYNVKIVEVFNPSSNIHYIGGGGFTQGAVLTQDVENIIQIGVQNRGILKAKDVTIAVENRPSCIDVSIKQSKADIFPKSTHYFDVTITPKCEQGNYKLRFMVEGNNISQIEEFEFLVQ
;
A
#
# COMPACT_ATOMS: atom_id res chain seq x y z
N MET A 1 -52.84 -48.93 14.70
CA MET A 1 -51.58 -48.36 15.23
C MET A 1 -50.75 -47.91 14.02
N LYS A 2 -50.54 -46.60 13.87
CA LYS A 2 -49.75 -45.99 12.80
C LYS A 2 -48.28 -45.96 13.25
N TYR A 3 -47.37 -46.53 12.47
CA TYR A 3 -45.94 -46.28 12.61
C TYR A 3 -45.59 -45.05 11.78
N ILE A 4 -45.11 -44.00 12.45
CA ILE A 4 -44.54 -42.80 11.84
C ILE A 4 -43.04 -43.05 11.72
N SER A 5 -42.53 -43.18 10.50
CA SER A 5 -41.09 -43.12 10.24
C SER A 5 -40.64 -41.66 10.25
N LEU A 6 -39.83 -41.30 11.25
CA LEU A 6 -39.15 -40.02 11.32
C LEU A 6 -37.92 -40.08 10.38
N PHE A 7 -37.95 -39.34 9.28
CA PHE A 7 -36.76 -39.11 8.46
C PHE A 7 -35.91 -38.01 9.13
N LEU A 8 -34.76 -38.40 9.69
CA LEU A 8 -33.77 -37.47 10.21
C LEU A 8 -32.91 -36.97 9.02
N SER A 9 -33.25 -35.80 8.47
CA SER A 9 -32.40 -35.13 7.48
C SER A 9 -31.21 -34.50 8.20
N LEU A 10 -30.04 -35.12 8.09
CA LEU A 10 -28.78 -34.56 8.54
C LEU A 10 -28.40 -33.41 7.58
N LEU A 11 -28.71 -32.17 7.98
CA LEU A 11 -28.28 -30.98 7.27
C LEU A 11 -26.77 -30.82 7.50
N VAL A 12 -25.95 -31.37 6.60
CA VAL A 12 -24.50 -31.13 6.60
C VAL A 12 -24.28 -29.69 6.13
N LEU A 13 -24.20 -28.77 7.09
CA LEU A 13 -23.63 -27.44 6.87
C LEU A 13 -22.16 -27.65 6.48
N THR A 14 -21.88 -27.66 5.18
CA THR A 14 -20.52 -27.56 4.67
C THR A 14 -20.02 -26.15 4.99
N VAL A 15 -19.39 -25.98 6.15
CA VAL A 15 -18.55 -24.80 6.40
C VAL A 15 -17.39 -24.91 5.40
N PRO A 16 -17.17 -23.94 4.50
CA PRO A 16 -15.98 -23.96 3.68
C PRO A 16 -14.79 -23.87 4.64
N LEU A 17 -14.02 -24.96 4.75
CA LEU A 17 -12.66 -24.91 5.24
C LEU A 17 -11.92 -23.98 4.27
N VAL A 18 -11.76 -22.72 4.66
CA VAL A 18 -10.84 -21.81 4.00
C VAL A 18 -9.47 -22.42 4.25
N ASN A 19 -8.96 -23.13 3.25
CA ASN A 19 -7.59 -23.63 3.29
C ASN A 19 -6.72 -22.37 3.25
N ALA A 20 -6.21 -21.94 4.41
CA ALA A 20 -5.41 -20.74 4.53
C ALA A 20 -4.30 -20.80 3.48
N GLN A 21 -4.19 -19.77 2.64
CA GLN A 21 -3.09 -19.66 1.71
C GLN A 21 -1.80 -19.68 2.53
N GLN A 22 -1.08 -20.80 2.52
CA GLN A 22 0.14 -20.95 3.30
C GLN A 22 1.18 -19.97 2.76
N ILE A 23 1.46 -18.92 3.54
CA ILE A 23 2.55 -17.99 3.26
C ILE A 23 3.81 -18.60 3.85
N THR A 24 4.78 -18.93 2.99
CA THR A 24 6.11 -19.30 3.42
C THR A 24 6.99 -18.07 3.44
N LEU A 25 7.58 -17.80 4.60
CA LEU A 25 8.49 -16.70 4.86
C LEU A 25 9.90 -17.25 5.13
N GLU A 26 10.91 -16.64 4.52
CA GLU A 26 12.32 -16.95 4.72
C GLU A 26 13.03 -15.76 5.37
N GLU A 27 13.50 -15.96 6.60
CA GLU A 27 14.29 -14.96 7.31
C GLU A 27 15.68 -14.84 6.68
N TYR A 28 16.12 -13.62 6.41
CA TYR A 28 17.39 -13.39 5.72
C TYR A 28 18.58 -13.80 6.59
N PRO A 29 19.49 -14.67 6.11
CA PRO A 29 20.55 -15.25 6.93
C PRO A 29 21.55 -14.23 7.52
N ASN A 30 21.67 -13.05 6.89
CA ASN A 30 22.59 -12.00 7.33
C ASN A 30 21.86 -10.87 8.08
N ASN A 31 20.69 -11.15 8.66
CA ASN A 31 20.05 -10.20 9.57
C ASN A 31 20.96 -9.85 10.76
N PRO A 32 20.85 -8.63 11.32
CA PRO A 32 19.95 -7.55 10.89
C PRO A 32 20.44 -6.84 9.61
N VAL A 33 19.49 -6.31 8.83
CA VAL A 33 19.78 -5.55 7.60
C VAL A 33 20.00 -4.06 7.85
N PHE A 34 19.60 -3.56 9.02
CA PHE A 34 19.80 -2.17 9.40
C PHE A 34 20.06 -2.04 10.89
N ASP A 35 21.21 -1.43 11.21
CA ASP A 35 21.77 -1.26 12.55
C ASP A 35 22.42 0.15 12.64
N PRO A 36 21.62 1.20 12.87
CA PRO A 36 22.14 2.56 12.99
C PRO A 36 22.83 2.79 14.35
N ASP A 37 23.62 3.87 14.48
CA ASP A 37 24.24 4.27 15.77
C ASP A 37 23.21 4.57 16.88
N THR A 38 21.98 4.89 16.47
CA THR A 38 20.82 5.05 17.34
C THR A 38 19.93 3.82 17.22
N ARG A 39 18.91 3.70 18.05
CA ARG A 39 18.01 2.55 17.96
C ARG A 39 17.13 2.64 16.70
N ALA A 40 16.74 1.50 16.13
CA ALA A 40 15.75 1.44 15.07
C ALA A 40 14.52 0.62 15.49
N TYR A 41 13.36 1.28 15.58
CA TYR A 41 12.08 0.68 15.94
C TYR A 41 10.93 1.10 15.03
N TYR A 42 9.87 0.28 15.03
CA TYR A 42 8.57 0.61 14.44
C TYR A 42 8.70 1.05 12.98
N PRO A 43 9.31 0.22 12.13
CA PRO A 43 9.51 0.57 10.75
C PRO A 43 8.17 0.72 10.03
N THR A 44 8.07 1.72 9.16
CA THR A 44 7.12 1.74 8.05
C THR A 44 7.91 1.83 6.77
N VAL A 45 7.87 0.76 5.97
CA VAL A 45 8.58 0.68 4.69
C VAL A 45 7.61 0.87 3.54
N LEU A 46 7.97 1.78 2.63
CA LEU A 46 7.26 1.99 1.37
C LEU A 46 8.18 1.67 0.19
N PHE A 47 7.56 1.18 -0.88
CA PHE A 47 8.20 0.93 -2.17
C PHE A 47 7.50 1.74 -3.27
N ASP A 48 8.28 2.33 -4.18
CA ASP A 48 7.79 2.83 -5.46
C ASP A 48 8.80 2.54 -6.57
N ILE A 49 8.35 1.80 -7.58
CA ILE A 49 9.15 1.50 -8.77
C ILE A 49 9.59 2.76 -9.53
N ASN A 50 8.90 3.89 -9.34
CA ASN A 50 9.26 5.18 -9.94
C ASN A 50 10.13 6.04 -9.01
N LYS A 51 10.70 5.45 -7.96
CA LYS A 51 11.58 6.11 -6.99
C LYS A 51 10.96 7.37 -6.38
N PHE A 52 9.70 7.25 -5.97
CA PHE A 52 8.88 8.32 -5.40
C PHE A 52 8.65 9.52 -6.33
N SER A 53 8.88 9.37 -7.64
CA SER A 53 8.52 10.35 -8.68
C SER A 53 9.03 11.78 -8.42
N GLY A 54 10.20 11.92 -7.79
CA GLY A 54 10.77 13.23 -7.44
C GLY A 54 10.16 13.89 -6.20
N HIS A 55 9.29 13.20 -5.47
CA HIS A 55 8.67 13.68 -4.23
C HIS A 55 9.62 13.38 -3.05
N GLY A 56 10.76 14.08 -3.01
CA GLY A 56 11.87 13.82 -2.09
C GLY A 56 12.98 12.98 -2.71
N ASP A 57 13.88 12.46 -1.88
CA ASP A 57 15.06 11.72 -2.35
C ASP A 57 14.68 10.48 -3.17
N SER A 58 15.45 10.22 -4.22
CA SER A 58 15.21 9.13 -5.18
C SER A 58 15.79 7.82 -4.64
N ALA A 59 14.91 6.88 -4.30
CA ALA A 59 15.26 5.50 -3.93
C ALA A 59 14.05 4.60 -4.21
N TYR A 60 14.26 3.29 -4.40
CA TYR A 60 13.12 2.35 -4.53
C TYR A 60 12.37 2.18 -3.22
N TYR A 61 13.10 2.21 -2.11
CA TYR A 61 12.58 2.01 -0.76
C TYR A 61 12.87 3.21 0.13
N LYS A 62 11.89 3.53 0.96
CA LYS A 62 12.07 4.43 2.11
C LYS A 62 11.50 3.75 3.35
N MET A 63 12.20 3.90 4.47
CA MET A 63 11.78 3.39 5.77
C MET A 63 11.74 4.53 6.78
N TRP A 64 10.57 4.79 7.33
CA TRP A 64 10.40 5.66 8.49
C TRP A 64 10.49 4.84 9.76
N TYR A 65 11.23 5.31 10.76
CA TYR A 65 11.42 4.59 12.01
C TYR A 65 11.64 5.55 13.18
N SER A 66 11.50 5.05 14.41
CA SER A 66 11.72 5.79 15.66
C SER A 66 12.94 5.26 16.41
N ASP A 67 13.59 6.11 17.22
CA ASP A 67 14.73 5.73 18.08
C ASP A 67 14.34 5.35 19.52
N GLY A 68 13.05 5.35 19.84
CA GLY A 68 12.57 5.11 21.20
C GLY A 68 12.76 6.30 22.15
N SER A 69 13.24 7.46 21.66
CA SER A 69 13.59 8.66 22.44
C SER A 69 13.05 9.96 21.82
N ASN A 70 11.90 9.89 21.14
CA ASN A 70 11.20 10.98 20.43
C ASN A 70 11.88 11.45 19.13
N GLY A 71 12.93 10.78 18.67
CA GLY A 71 13.49 10.96 17.34
C GLY A 71 12.76 10.07 16.34
N THR A 72 12.34 10.66 15.21
CA THR A 72 11.90 9.91 14.04
C THR A 72 12.77 10.25 12.84
N TYR A 73 13.03 9.23 12.04
CA TYR A 73 13.99 9.30 10.94
C TYR A 73 13.38 8.67 9.70
N VAL A 74 13.95 9.00 8.54
CA VAL A 74 13.77 8.27 7.30
C VAL A 74 15.13 7.82 6.78
N THR A 75 15.20 6.60 6.29
CA THR A 75 16.37 6.03 5.60
C THR A 75 15.92 5.45 4.26
N GLN A 76 16.86 5.22 3.36
CA GLN A 76 16.55 4.81 1.98
C GLN A 76 17.34 3.60 1.53
N SER A 77 16.78 2.85 0.58
CA SER A 77 17.42 1.68 0.02
C SER A 77 17.06 1.46 -1.46
N GLU A 78 17.98 0.84 -2.19
CA GLU A 78 17.81 0.45 -3.59
C GLU A 78 17.36 -1.01 -3.74
N ASP A 79 17.52 -1.84 -2.71
CA ASP A 79 17.23 -3.29 -2.72
C ASP A 79 16.36 -3.76 -1.54
N GLY A 80 16.17 -2.89 -0.53
CA GLY A 80 15.49 -3.21 0.71
C GLY A 80 16.34 -3.97 1.72
N LEU A 81 17.63 -4.18 1.44
CA LEU A 81 18.61 -4.86 2.29
C LEU A 81 19.70 -3.91 2.78
N SER A 82 20.20 -3.05 1.89
CA SER A 82 21.26 -2.10 2.18
C SER A 82 20.65 -0.72 2.38
N TRP A 83 20.67 -0.24 3.63
CA TRP A 83 20.05 1.03 4.02
C TRP A 83 21.09 2.11 4.26
N SER A 84 20.81 3.33 3.81
CA SER A 84 21.74 4.46 3.92
C SER A 84 20.98 5.79 3.99
N ASN A 85 21.72 6.89 4.21
CA ASN A 85 21.16 8.25 4.22
C ASN A 85 20.07 8.42 5.29
N ILE A 86 20.46 8.29 6.55
CA ILE A 86 19.56 8.53 7.69
C ILE A 86 19.33 10.03 7.82
N ILE A 87 18.07 10.45 7.68
CA ILE A 87 17.64 11.84 7.76
C ILE A 87 16.63 11.98 8.89
N THR A 88 16.83 12.95 9.77
CA THR A 88 15.85 13.29 10.83
C THR A 88 14.60 13.91 10.23
N ASN A 89 13.41 13.42 10.63
CA ASN A 89 12.14 14.05 10.28
C ASN A 89 11.95 15.35 11.07
N ILE A 90 11.37 16.35 10.43
CA ILE A 90 11.14 17.67 11.03
C ILE A 90 9.64 17.99 11.00
N GLY A 91 9.13 18.64 12.05
CA GLY A 91 7.75 19.14 12.10
C GLY A 91 6.73 18.20 12.76
N LEU A 92 7.19 17.15 13.44
CA LEU A 92 6.35 16.24 14.23
C LEU A 92 6.55 16.47 15.74
N THR A 93 5.49 16.26 16.53
CA THR A 93 5.47 16.50 17.98
C THR A 93 5.50 15.17 18.74
N ASN A 94 6.56 14.88 19.50
CA ASN A 94 6.71 13.65 20.30
C ASN A 94 6.49 12.34 19.51
N SER A 95 6.86 12.33 18.23
CA SER A 95 6.45 11.26 17.31
C SER A 95 7.08 9.91 17.61
N HIS A 96 6.22 8.89 17.72
CA HIS A 96 6.57 7.46 17.68
C HIS A 96 5.59 6.72 16.79
N HIS A 97 5.89 5.48 16.41
CA HIS A 97 4.91 4.62 15.73
C HIS A 97 4.37 5.23 14.43
N CYS A 98 5.27 5.85 13.66
CA CYS A 98 4.89 6.54 12.45
C CYS A 98 4.44 5.55 11.38
N HIS A 99 3.20 5.69 10.93
CA HIS A 99 2.68 5.03 9.76
C HIS A 99 2.52 6.05 8.63
N VAL A 100 3.28 5.85 7.55
CA VAL A 100 3.36 6.76 6.40
C VAL A 100 2.65 6.16 5.19
N VAL A 101 1.82 6.96 4.53
CA VAL A 101 1.15 6.63 3.28
C VAL A 101 1.63 7.57 2.18
N TYR A 102 1.93 7.04 1.00
CA TYR A 102 2.36 7.78 -0.18
C TYR A 102 1.34 7.71 -1.31
N SER A 103 1.10 8.83 -1.99
CA SER A 103 0.34 8.90 -3.24
C SER A 103 1.17 9.60 -4.32
N ARG A 104 1.46 8.88 -5.41
CA ARG A 104 2.19 9.42 -6.56
C ARG A 104 1.51 10.62 -7.23
N ILE A 105 0.18 10.68 -7.19
CA ILE A 105 -0.59 11.78 -7.79
C ILE A 105 -1.00 12.85 -6.76
N GLY A 106 -0.52 12.70 -5.52
CA GLY A 106 -0.95 13.52 -4.38
C GLY A 106 -2.25 13.03 -3.75
N PHE A 107 -2.56 13.55 -2.58
CA PHE A 107 -3.83 13.28 -1.90
C PHE A 107 -4.92 14.23 -2.43
N ILE A 108 -6.11 13.69 -2.71
CA ILE A 108 -7.23 14.49 -3.23
C ILE A 108 -7.87 15.28 -2.10
N GLY A 109 -8.08 16.58 -2.32
CA GLY A 109 -8.69 17.50 -1.37
C GLY A 109 -7.77 18.67 -1.05
N ILE A 110 -8.24 19.63 -0.28
CA ILE A 110 -7.41 20.74 0.20
C ILE A 110 -6.57 20.21 1.36
N ASN A 111 -5.24 20.39 1.29
CA ASN A 111 -4.33 20.13 2.41
C ASN A 111 -4.78 20.92 3.64
N THR A 112 -4.75 20.31 4.81
CA THR A 112 -5.34 20.95 5.98
C THR A 112 -4.36 21.89 6.65
N GLY A 113 -4.27 23.14 6.21
CA GLY A 113 -3.60 24.18 7.01
C GLY A 113 -2.99 25.31 6.19
N LEU A 114 -2.34 26.24 6.92
CA LEU A 114 -1.85 27.51 6.37
C LEU A 114 -0.55 27.34 5.56
N ASN A 115 0.21 26.25 5.74
CA ASN A 115 1.54 26.09 5.16
C ASN A 115 1.93 24.62 4.86
N PRO A 116 2.62 24.37 3.74
CA PRO A 116 2.58 25.12 2.49
C PRO A 116 1.23 24.87 1.82
N SER A 117 0.30 25.80 1.98
CA SER A 117 -1.10 25.70 1.52
C SER A 117 -1.26 25.62 -0.01
N SER A 118 -0.19 25.81 -0.79
CA SER A 118 -0.20 25.75 -2.27
C SER A 118 0.47 24.52 -2.88
N ALA A 119 1.21 23.72 -2.11
CA ALA A 119 1.93 22.57 -2.65
C ALA A 119 1.10 21.29 -2.53
N THR A 120 1.06 20.47 -3.57
CA THR A 120 0.46 19.14 -3.51
C THR A 120 1.21 18.28 -2.48
N MET A 121 0.49 17.72 -1.51
CA MET A 121 1.07 16.79 -0.54
C MET A 121 1.01 15.37 -1.09
N TYR A 122 2.16 14.70 -1.03
CA TYR A 122 2.34 13.34 -1.57
C TYR A 122 2.44 12.30 -0.46
N TYR A 123 2.70 12.73 0.77
CA TYR A 123 2.80 11.87 1.93
C TYR A 123 1.84 12.35 3.02
N ARG A 124 1.28 11.38 3.74
CA ARG A 124 0.57 11.58 5.00
C ARG A 124 1.17 10.66 6.04
N VAL A 125 1.24 11.13 7.28
CA VAL A 125 1.69 10.32 8.41
C VAL A 125 0.65 10.38 9.51
N TRP A 126 0.40 9.23 10.13
CA TRP A 126 -0.24 9.13 11.43
C TRP A 126 0.77 8.55 12.40
N TYR A 127 0.73 8.98 13.65
CA TYR A 127 1.75 8.56 14.62
C TYR A 127 1.26 8.75 16.06
N TRP A 128 1.93 8.10 17.00
CA TRP A 128 1.65 8.18 18.42
C TRP A 128 2.33 9.39 19.08
N ASP A 129 1.57 10.17 19.84
CA ASP A 129 2.08 11.15 20.81
C ASP A 129 2.20 10.47 22.17
N THR A 130 3.45 10.19 22.56
CA THR A 130 3.79 9.46 23.79
C THR A 130 3.28 10.12 25.06
N ALA A 131 2.90 11.41 25.02
CA ALA A 131 2.39 12.14 26.17
C ALA A 131 0.86 12.04 26.35
N GLN A 132 0.12 11.41 25.43
CA GLN A 132 -1.33 11.56 25.32
C GLN A 132 -2.13 10.25 25.36
N LEU A 133 -1.54 9.16 25.86
CA LEU A 133 -2.05 7.77 25.79
C LEU A 133 -3.58 7.58 25.93
N TYR A 134 -4.24 8.23 26.90
CA TYR A 134 -5.67 8.03 27.21
C TYR A 134 -6.60 9.11 26.66
N SER A 135 -6.25 9.71 25.52
CA SER A 135 -7.01 10.77 24.86
C SER A 135 -7.00 10.56 23.35
N ILE A 136 -7.97 11.12 22.62
CA ILE A 136 -7.94 11.16 21.14
C ILE A 136 -6.66 11.82 20.60
N ASN A 137 -6.04 12.68 21.42
CA ASN A 137 -4.75 13.31 21.15
C ASN A 137 -3.58 12.33 21.05
N ALA A 138 -3.73 11.07 21.48
CA ALA A 138 -2.70 10.05 21.36
C ALA A 138 -2.29 9.81 19.90
N ILE A 139 -3.20 10.01 18.94
CA ILE A 139 -2.90 9.86 17.51
C ILE A 139 -2.84 11.24 16.88
N ARG A 140 -1.71 11.52 16.24
CA ARG A 140 -1.46 12.75 15.49
C ARG A 140 -1.38 12.48 14.00
N TYR A 141 -1.49 13.55 13.23
CA TYR A 141 -1.53 13.57 11.78
C TYR A 141 -0.64 14.71 11.26
N ALA A 142 0.09 14.45 10.18
CA ALA A 142 0.81 15.48 9.43
C ALA A 142 0.90 15.14 7.93
N GLU A 143 1.26 16.15 7.13
CA GLU A 143 1.36 16.07 5.67
C GLU A 143 2.78 16.44 5.19
N SER A 144 3.22 15.88 4.06
CA SER A 144 4.52 16.23 3.48
C SER A 144 4.54 16.15 1.96
N THR A 145 5.36 17.00 1.36
CA THR A 145 5.69 16.97 -0.07
C THR A 145 6.85 16.02 -0.39
N ASN A 146 7.69 15.68 0.59
CA ASN A 146 8.94 14.95 0.37
C ASN A 146 9.17 13.76 1.33
N GLY A 147 8.32 13.61 2.34
CA GLY A 147 8.41 12.57 3.36
C GLY A 147 9.47 12.82 4.43
N ILE A 148 10.03 14.04 4.52
CA ILE A 148 11.06 14.43 5.50
C ILE A 148 10.57 15.63 6.33
N ASN A 149 10.11 16.68 5.65
CA ASN A 149 9.58 17.88 6.28
C ASN A 149 8.07 17.74 6.36
N TRP A 150 7.56 17.69 7.59
CA TRP A 150 6.15 17.50 7.88
C TRP A 150 5.51 18.82 8.29
N TYR A 151 4.29 19.01 7.82
CA TYR A 151 3.50 20.21 8.02
C TYR A 151 2.12 19.85 8.54
N ASN A 152 1.40 20.86 9.03
CA ASN A 152 0.02 20.72 9.49
C ASN A 152 -0.16 19.68 10.60
N ASP A 153 0.88 19.53 11.43
CA ASP A 153 0.88 18.63 12.57
C ASP A 153 -0.25 18.98 13.55
N GLN A 154 -1.14 18.02 13.76
CA GLN A 154 -2.30 18.17 14.63
C GLN A 154 -2.78 16.83 15.16
N THR A 155 -3.55 16.85 16.24
CA THR A 155 -4.24 15.66 16.74
C THR A 155 -5.35 15.25 15.79
N ILE A 156 -5.60 13.95 15.65
CA ILE A 156 -6.84 13.52 15.01
C ILE A 156 -8.06 13.92 15.86
N GLN A 157 -9.23 13.86 15.25
CA GLN A 157 -10.53 14.10 15.86
C GLN A 157 -11.39 12.85 15.69
N GLN A 158 -12.44 12.73 16.49
CA GLN A 158 -13.39 11.62 16.37
C GLN A 158 -14.85 12.09 16.32
N VAL A 159 -15.69 11.30 15.65
CA VAL A 159 -17.13 11.53 15.51
C VAL A 159 -17.89 10.23 15.78
N ASP A 160 -19.08 10.36 16.38
CA ASP A 160 -19.93 9.24 16.76
C ASP A 160 -19.20 8.20 17.65
N ASN A 161 -18.96 7.01 17.12
CA ASN A 161 -18.25 5.93 17.80
C ASN A 161 -16.78 6.33 18.01
N SER A 162 -16.29 6.14 19.23
CA SER A 162 -14.94 6.54 19.62
C SER A 162 -13.87 5.65 18.98
N VAL A 163 -12.79 6.28 18.52
CA VAL A 163 -11.52 5.61 18.27
C VAL A 163 -10.84 5.37 19.63
N ILE A 164 -10.78 6.42 20.46
CA ILE A 164 -10.25 6.39 21.83
C ILE A 164 -11.33 6.89 22.78
N SER A 165 -11.72 6.07 23.75
CA SER A 165 -12.81 6.41 24.67
C SER A 165 -12.38 7.28 25.86
N GLY A 166 -11.11 7.23 26.25
CA GLY A 166 -10.59 7.85 27.46
C GLY A 166 -11.14 7.26 28.77
N THR A 167 -11.99 6.22 28.69
CA THR A 167 -12.79 5.74 29.81
C THR A 167 -12.44 4.30 30.15
N TRP A 168 -12.13 4.04 31.43
CA TRP A 168 -11.95 2.67 31.92
C TRP A 168 -13.31 2.05 32.23
N PRO A 169 -13.57 0.76 31.92
CA PRO A 169 -12.64 -0.28 31.49
C PRO A 169 -12.61 -0.55 29.98
N ASP A 170 -12.96 0.42 29.13
CA ASP A 170 -13.06 0.19 27.70
C ASP A 170 -11.72 -0.32 27.12
N TRP A 171 -11.82 -1.24 26.17
CA TRP A 171 -10.64 -1.84 25.53
C TRP A 171 -9.82 -0.82 24.74
N ASN A 172 -10.47 0.23 24.23
CA ASN A 172 -9.88 1.37 23.56
C ASN A 172 -9.85 2.62 24.46
N ARG A 173 -9.67 2.45 25.78
CA ARG A 173 -9.48 3.56 26.72
C ARG A 173 -8.36 4.48 26.26
N GLY A 174 -7.25 3.91 25.81
CA GLY A 174 -6.12 4.61 25.23
C GLY A 174 -5.70 3.99 23.91
N SER A 175 -4.66 4.56 23.30
CA SER A 175 -4.03 4.02 22.10
C SER A 175 -2.54 4.30 22.06
N TYR A 176 -1.77 3.31 21.62
CA TYR A 176 -0.37 3.47 21.25
C TYR A 176 -0.20 3.88 19.78
N GLY A 177 -1.25 4.29 19.06
CA GLY A 177 -1.10 4.85 17.73
C GLY A 177 -1.66 3.99 16.59
N PRO A 178 -1.37 4.40 15.35
CA PRO A 178 -1.79 3.67 14.17
C PRO A 178 -0.97 2.39 14.01
N ILE A 179 -1.62 1.38 13.45
CA ILE A 179 -0.99 0.13 13.03
C ILE A 179 -0.78 0.18 11.51
N ASP A 180 -1.85 0.43 10.77
CA ASP A 180 -1.82 0.49 9.31
C ASP A 180 -2.91 1.43 8.78
N VAL A 181 -2.64 2.15 7.69
CA VAL A 181 -3.58 3.12 7.11
C VAL A 181 -3.70 2.93 5.60
N PHE A 182 -4.90 2.60 5.15
CA PHE A 182 -5.25 2.48 3.75
C PHE A 182 -5.75 3.81 3.20
N TYR A 183 -5.34 4.13 1.97
CA TYR A 183 -5.87 5.26 1.21
C TYR A 183 -6.56 4.77 -0.07
N ASN A 184 -7.84 5.10 -0.20
CA ASN A 184 -8.65 4.90 -1.40
C ASN A 184 -8.90 6.25 -2.08
N ALA A 185 -8.18 6.52 -3.17
CA ALA A 185 -8.33 7.76 -3.94
C ALA A 185 -9.74 7.94 -4.53
N ASN A 186 -10.48 6.86 -4.77
CA ASN A 186 -11.86 6.89 -5.26
C ASN A 186 -12.88 6.78 -4.12
N GLY A 187 -12.43 6.84 -2.87
CA GLY A 187 -13.30 6.71 -1.70
C GLY A 187 -14.32 7.84 -1.61
N SER A 188 -15.44 7.53 -0.96
CA SER A 188 -16.55 8.44 -0.71
C SER A 188 -16.12 9.73 -0.02
N ASN A 189 -16.83 10.82 -0.33
CA ASN A 189 -16.68 12.10 0.38
C ASN A 189 -17.54 12.16 1.66
N ILE A 190 -18.44 11.19 1.85
CA ILE A 190 -19.35 11.05 3.01
C ILE A 190 -19.07 9.70 3.67
N LEU A 191 -19.12 9.65 5.01
CA LEU A 191 -18.76 8.44 5.75
C LEU A 191 -19.72 7.31 5.35
N ASP A 192 -19.15 6.17 4.98
CA ASP A 192 -19.89 4.96 4.62
C ASP A 192 -19.79 3.96 5.77
N ASP A 193 -20.83 3.95 6.61
CA ASP A 193 -20.92 3.06 7.76
C ASP A 193 -21.24 1.59 7.35
N THR A 194 -21.62 1.35 6.09
CA THR A 194 -22.02 0.03 5.59
C THR A 194 -20.86 -0.68 4.89
N ASN A 195 -20.19 0.01 3.97
CA ASN A 195 -19.01 -0.48 3.29
C ASN A 195 -17.79 0.30 3.74
N ILE A 196 -17.14 -0.18 4.80
CA ILE A 196 -16.01 0.49 5.44
C ILE A 196 -14.88 0.82 4.46
N TRP A 197 -14.62 -0.07 3.49
CA TRP A 197 -13.59 0.10 2.47
C TRP A 197 -13.94 1.12 1.37
N ASN A 198 -15.19 1.60 1.33
CA ASN A 198 -15.59 2.70 0.45
C ASN A 198 -15.16 4.06 1.00
N ASN A 199 -14.75 4.16 2.26
CA ASN A 199 -14.20 5.40 2.83
C ASN A 199 -12.80 5.68 2.24
N ARG A 200 -12.40 6.96 2.17
CA ARG A 200 -11.08 7.33 1.63
C ARG A 200 -9.92 6.84 2.48
N PHE A 201 -10.12 6.74 3.79
CA PHE A 201 -9.13 6.25 4.72
C PHE A 201 -9.74 5.21 5.65
N VAL A 202 -8.99 4.13 5.87
CA VAL A 202 -9.28 3.11 6.87
C VAL A 202 -8.00 2.88 7.66
N MET A 203 -8.08 2.95 8.99
CA MET A 203 -6.94 2.79 9.89
C MET A 203 -7.19 1.62 10.83
N TYR A 204 -6.24 0.70 10.88
CA TYR A 204 -6.08 -0.19 12.01
C TYR A 204 -5.29 0.56 13.08
N TYR A 205 -5.66 0.42 14.34
CA TYR A 205 -5.00 1.11 15.45
C TYR A 205 -4.89 0.22 16.67
N ASP A 206 -3.92 0.52 17.51
CA ASP A 206 -3.70 -0.19 18.77
C ASP A 206 -4.61 0.39 19.86
N GLY A 207 -5.58 -0.40 20.33
CA GLY A 207 -6.44 -0.03 21.45
C GLY A 207 -5.94 -0.66 22.75
N THR A 208 -5.82 0.14 23.81
CA THR A 208 -5.36 -0.35 25.11
C THR A 208 -6.26 0.04 26.27
N THR A 209 -6.38 -0.85 27.26
CA THR A 209 -6.93 -0.54 28.59
C THR A 209 -5.91 0.16 29.50
N GLY A 210 -4.63 0.15 29.11
CA GLY A 210 -3.45 0.44 29.92
C GLY A 210 -2.77 -0.81 30.51
N ALA A 211 -3.42 -1.98 30.40
CA ALA A 211 -2.86 -3.27 30.85
C ALA A 211 -2.72 -4.29 29.72
N VAL A 212 -3.56 -4.19 28.69
CA VAL A 212 -3.63 -5.09 27.55
C VAL A 212 -3.86 -4.32 26.26
N GLU A 213 -3.53 -4.92 25.12
CA GLU A 213 -3.62 -4.31 23.79
C GLU A 213 -4.38 -5.23 22.83
N GLU A 214 -5.24 -4.64 22.00
CA GLU A 214 -6.04 -5.29 20.96
C GLU A 214 -6.15 -4.37 19.74
N ILE A 215 -6.43 -4.93 18.56
CA ILE A 215 -6.48 -4.13 17.33
C ILE A 215 -7.89 -3.66 17.05
N GLY A 216 -8.03 -2.34 16.92
CA GLY A 216 -9.22 -1.64 16.47
C GLY A 216 -9.17 -1.24 15.01
N LEU A 217 -10.32 -0.85 14.47
CA LEU A 217 -10.44 -0.24 13.14
C LEU A 217 -11.26 1.06 13.22
N ALA A 218 -10.85 2.05 12.43
CA ALA A 218 -11.53 3.32 12.25
C ALA A 218 -11.53 3.72 10.78
N TYR A 219 -12.46 4.58 10.37
CA TYR A 219 -12.56 5.07 8.99
C TYR A 219 -12.78 6.58 8.94
N SER A 220 -12.35 7.18 7.83
CA SER A 220 -12.38 8.62 7.61
C SER A 220 -12.43 8.95 6.11
N ASN A 221 -12.93 10.15 5.78
CA ASN A 221 -12.85 10.68 4.41
C ASN A 221 -11.75 11.72 4.23
N ASN A 222 -11.21 12.26 5.31
CA ASN A 222 -10.20 13.31 5.24
C ASN A 222 -8.88 12.93 5.95
N GLY A 223 -8.86 11.84 6.71
CA GLY A 223 -7.70 11.39 7.47
C GLY A 223 -7.50 12.09 8.81
N ILE A 224 -8.41 12.98 9.21
CA ILE A 224 -8.31 13.78 10.45
C ILE A 224 -9.51 13.54 11.35
N LEU A 225 -10.74 13.56 10.81
CA LEU A 225 -11.94 13.21 11.56
C LEU A 225 -12.27 11.74 11.32
N TRP A 226 -12.21 10.94 12.38
CA TRP A 226 -12.36 9.50 12.32
C TRP A 226 -13.61 9.02 13.04
N LYS A 227 -14.23 7.96 12.53
CA LYS A 227 -15.30 7.24 13.22
C LYS A 227 -14.79 5.84 13.56
N GLY A 228 -14.95 5.45 14.83
CA GLY A 228 -14.59 4.11 15.30
C GLY A 228 -15.52 3.05 14.69
N TYR A 229 -14.94 2.03 14.07
CA TYR A 229 -15.68 0.83 13.68
C TYR A 229 -15.83 -0.11 14.89
N GLY A 230 -14.74 -0.30 15.63
CA GLY A 230 -14.69 -1.17 16.81
C GLY A 230 -13.46 -2.08 16.79
N ARG A 231 -13.46 -3.07 17.68
CA ARG A 231 -12.40 -4.08 17.78
C ARG A 231 -12.51 -5.06 16.61
N VAL A 232 -11.38 -5.40 15.99
CA VAL A 232 -11.32 -6.32 14.83
C VAL A 232 -10.42 -7.53 15.07
N LEU A 233 -9.41 -7.44 15.94
CA LEU A 233 -8.64 -8.60 16.39
C LEU A 233 -8.46 -8.55 17.90
N GLU A 234 -9.01 -9.56 18.58
CA GLU A 234 -8.92 -9.70 20.03
C GLU A 234 -7.64 -10.41 20.45
N ARG A 235 -7.22 -10.22 21.70
CA ARG A 235 -6.14 -10.99 22.31
C ARG A 235 -6.49 -12.47 22.46
N GLY A 236 -5.46 -13.31 22.61
CA GLY A 236 -5.62 -14.73 22.86
C GLY A 236 -6.30 -15.03 24.20
N GLY A 237 -6.80 -16.25 24.36
CA GLY A 237 -7.22 -16.76 25.67
C GLY A 237 -6.03 -16.96 26.61
N ASN A 238 -6.31 -17.14 27.90
CA ASN A 238 -5.27 -17.42 28.89
C ASN A 238 -4.41 -18.63 28.48
N GLY A 239 -3.09 -18.47 28.49
CA GLY A 239 -2.12 -19.48 28.07
C GLY A 239 -1.73 -19.43 26.59
N ASN A 240 -2.42 -18.63 25.77
CA ASN A 240 -1.94 -18.32 24.42
C ASN A 240 -0.71 -17.39 24.50
N TRP A 241 0.16 -17.48 23.49
CA TRP A 241 1.35 -16.64 23.41
C TRP A 241 1.02 -15.15 23.28
N ASP A 242 -0.19 -14.78 22.83
CA ASP A 242 -0.68 -13.41 22.65
C ASP A 242 -1.86 -13.09 23.58
N SER A 243 -1.86 -13.66 24.80
CA SER A 243 -2.99 -13.57 25.74
C SER A 243 -3.29 -12.16 26.25
N ASP A 244 -2.31 -11.26 26.17
CA ASP A 244 -2.40 -9.91 26.77
C ASP A 244 -2.16 -8.81 25.74
N TYR A 245 -1.40 -9.11 24.69
CA TYR A 245 -1.01 -8.13 23.68
C TYR A 245 -1.21 -8.68 22.28
N VAL A 246 -1.99 -7.93 21.48
CA VAL A 246 -2.10 -8.03 20.03
C VAL A 246 -2.04 -6.60 19.50
N SER A 247 -0.86 -6.17 19.07
CA SER A 247 -0.60 -4.78 18.68
C SER A 247 0.53 -4.68 17.67
N TYR A 248 0.65 -3.52 17.03
CA TYR A 248 1.47 -3.32 15.85
C TYR A 248 1.21 -4.35 14.75
N GLY A 249 1.54 -3.98 13.52
CA GLY A 249 1.31 -4.89 12.44
C GLY A 249 1.21 -4.21 11.10
N THR A 250 1.00 -5.02 10.10
CA THR A 250 0.66 -4.56 8.76
C THR A 250 -0.42 -5.46 8.19
N VAL A 251 -1.38 -4.84 7.51
CA VAL A 251 -2.40 -5.54 6.75
C VAL A 251 -2.02 -5.48 5.28
N VAL A 252 -1.94 -6.63 4.62
CA VAL A 252 -1.73 -6.72 3.18
C VAL A 252 -2.83 -7.55 2.55
N LYS A 253 -3.31 -7.11 1.39
CA LYS A 253 -4.25 -7.90 0.59
C LYS A 253 -3.48 -8.69 -0.45
N ILE A 254 -3.56 -10.01 -0.37
CA ILE A 254 -2.92 -10.95 -1.29
C ILE A 254 -4.04 -11.71 -1.97
N ASN A 255 -4.19 -11.50 -3.28
CA ASN A 255 -5.35 -11.98 -4.04
C ASN A 255 -6.67 -11.52 -3.39
N ASP A 256 -7.56 -12.46 -3.06
CA ASP A 256 -8.85 -12.20 -2.41
C ASP A 256 -8.79 -12.35 -0.87
N THR A 257 -7.61 -12.51 -0.29
CA THR A 257 -7.42 -12.71 1.16
C THR A 257 -6.65 -11.56 1.76
N TRP A 258 -7.15 -11.05 2.88
CA TRP A 258 -6.44 -10.10 3.72
C TRP A 258 -5.57 -10.86 4.71
N HIS A 259 -4.34 -10.40 4.89
CA HIS A 259 -3.38 -10.96 5.82
C HIS A 259 -2.96 -9.87 6.80
N LEU A 260 -2.99 -10.17 8.09
CA LEU A 260 -2.53 -9.30 9.16
C LEU A 260 -1.34 -9.98 9.83
N PHE A 261 -0.20 -9.33 9.76
CA PHE A 261 0.98 -9.69 10.55
C PHE A 261 1.00 -8.79 11.76
N TYR A 262 1.04 -9.32 12.98
CA TYR A 262 0.87 -8.53 14.20
C TYR A 262 1.90 -8.89 15.26
N SER A 263 2.25 -7.95 16.14
CA SER A 263 3.10 -8.28 17.31
C SER A 263 2.23 -8.79 18.44
N GLY A 264 2.77 -9.72 19.23
CA GLY A 264 2.05 -10.23 20.38
C GLY A 264 2.93 -10.68 21.52
N SER A 265 2.28 -10.87 22.66
CA SER A 265 2.89 -11.48 23.83
C SER A 265 1.87 -11.83 24.91
N GLY A 266 2.30 -12.67 25.86
CA GLY A 266 1.57 -12.90 27.10
C GLY A 266 1.78 -11.78 28.12
N TYR A 267 1.27 -12.00 29.33
CA TYR A 267 1.29 -11.05 30.45
C TYR A 267 2.63 -10.36 30.74
N ALA A 268 3.76 -11.04 30.57
CA ALA A 268 5.08 -10.50 30.89
C ALA A 268 5.80 -9.85 29.70
N GLY A 269 5.18 -9.85 28.51
CA GLY A 269 5.91 -9.62 27.27
C GLY A 269 5.80 -8.23 26.64
N GLY A 270 4.83 -7.38 27.01
CA GLY A 270 4.74 -6.00 26.51
C GLY A 270 4.83 -5.88 24.98
N ALA A 271 4.03 -6.69 24.28
CA ALA A 271 3.90 -6.79 22.83
C ALA A 271 5.17 -7.13 22.03
N ASN A 272 6.18 -7.75 22.64
CA ASN A 272 7.50 -7.90 22.02
C ASN A 272 8.04 -9.33 21.90
N GLU A 273 7.23 -10.34 22.18
CA GLU A 273 7.70 -11.73 22.22
C GLU A 273 7.74 -12.40 20.84
N GLY A 274 6.83 -12.01 19.95
CA GLY A 274 6.80 -12.58 18.62
C GLY A 274 5.88 -11.85 17.66
N ILE A 275 5.86 -12.37 16.43
CA ILE A 275 5.00 -11.94 15.34
C ILE A 275 4.02 -13.07 15.05
N GLY A 276 2.73 -12.75 15.03
CA GLY A 276 1.64 -13.61 14.61
C GLY A 276 1.12 -13.27 13.22
N HIS A 277 0.30 -14.17 12.69
CA HIS A 277 -0.39 -14.04 11.42
C HIS A 277 -1.88 -14.33 11.58
N ALA A 278 -2.72 -13.55 10.91
CA ALA A 278 -4.15 -13.79 10.81
C ALA A 278 -4.62 -13.57 9.37
N ILE A 279 -5.72 -14.21 8.99
CA ILE A 279 -6.36 -14.05 7.69
C ILE A 279 -7.77 -13.50 7.84
N SER A 280 -8.25 -12.83 6.79
CA SER A 280 -9.62 -12.36 6.70
C SER A 280 -10.10 -12.36 5.25
N SER A 281 -11.39 -12.63 5.04
CA SER A 281 -12.04 -12.45 3.74
C SER A 281 -12.50 -11.01 3.50
N ASP A 282 -12.70 -10.23 4.56
CA ASP A 282 -13.28 -8.88 4.50
C ASP A 282 -12.38 -7.79 5.12
N GLY A 283 -11.28 -8.17 5.78
CA GLY A 283 -10.40 -7.27 6.54
C GLY A 283 -11.01 -6.76 7.85
N LEU A 284 -12.24 -7.14 8.19
CA LEU A 284 -12.94 -6.67 9.38
C LEU A 284 -13.01 -7.77 10.46
N LYS A 285 -13.06 -9.03 10.04
CA LYS A 285 -13.10 -10.21 10.93
C LYS A 285 -11.93 -11.11 10.64
N TRP A 286 -11.14 -11.38 11.67
CA TRP A 286 -9.86 -12.05 11.53
C TRP A 286 -9.86 -13.45 12.17
N GLU A 287 -9.25 -14.40 11.49
CA GLU A 287 -8.95 -15.74 11.98
C GLU A 287 -7.44 -15.87 12.15
N LYS A 288 -6.99 -16.11 13.38
CA LYS A 288 -5.56 -16.29 13.71
C LYS A 288 -5.06 -17.63 13.19
N ASP A 289 -3.83 -17.66 12.67
CA ASP A 289 -3.17 -18.92 12.31
C ASP A 289 -2.98 -19.81 13.56
N SER A 290 -3.37 -21.07 13.42
CA SER A 290 -3.15 -22.13 14.41
C SER A 290 -1.67 -22.37 14.75
N ASN A 291 -0.75 -21.99 13.87
CA ASN A 291 0.70 -22.14 14.05
C ASN A 291 1.35 -20.90 14.68
N ASN A 292 0.58 -19.90 15.09
CA ASN A 292 1.13 -18.71 15.71
C ASN A 292 1.88 -19.03 17.02
N PRO A 293 2.94 -18.26 17.33
CA PRO A 293 3.52 -17.19 16.52
C PRO A 293 4.37 -17.72 15.36
N ILE A 294 4.45 -16.96 14.25
CA ILE A 294 5.28 -17.30 13.08
C ILE A 294 6.77 -16.94 13.29
N PHE A 295 7.06 -16.01 14.21
CA PHE A 295 8.39 -15.73 14.72
C PHE A 295 8.32 -15.47 16.21
N HIS A 296 9.29 -15.96 16.98
CA HIS A 296 9.33 -15.75 18.42
C HIS A 296 10.76 -15.47 18.90
N LYS A 297 10.92 -14.66 19.95
CA LYS A 297 12.25 -14.34 20.52
C LYS A 297 13.03 -15.57 21.00
N ASN A 298 12.33 -16.66 21.30
CA ASN A 298 12.93 -17.93 21.73
C ASN A 298 13.32 -18.88 20.58
N ASP A 299 13.26 -18.45 19.32
CA ASP A 299 13.64 -19.27 18.16
C ASP A 299 15.15 -19.60 18.10
N GLY A 300 15.95 -19.07 19.03
CA GLY A 300 17.40 -19.23 19.05
C GLY A 300 18.15 -18.30 18.10
N ILE A 301 17.47 -17.30 17.53
CA ILE A 301 18.05 -16.31 16.62
C ILE A 301 18.64 -15.14 17.43
N LEU A 302 19.97 -15.00 17.37
CA LEU A 302 20.73 -14.18 18.30
C LEU A 302 20.43 -12.68 18.26
N TRP A 303 20.09 -12.09 17.11
CA TRP A 303 19.90 -10.64 16.96
C TRP A 303 18.51 -10.13 17.44
N ARG A 304 17.59 -11.08 17.69
CA ARG A 304 16.20 -10.80 18.07
C ARG A 304 15.73 -11.63 19.28
N ASN A 305 16.67 -12.05 20.13
CA ASN A 305 16.39 -12.98 21.23
C ASN A 305 15.84 -12.30 22.51
N ASP A 306 15.98 -10.99 22.64
CA ASP A 306 15.29 -10.24 23.71
C ASP A 306 13.91 -9.76 23.28
N ARG A 307 13.75 -9.37 22.01
CA ARG A 307 12.48 -8.90 21.41
C ARG A 307 12.40 -9.24 19.92
N THR A 308 11.20 -9.59 19.44
CA THR A 308 10.87 -9.87 18.03
C THR A 308 9.47 -9.31 17.74
N TYR A 309 9.34 -8.22 16.95
CA TYR A 309 8.09 -7.44 16.87
C TYR A 309 8.09 -6.39 15.74
N THR A 310 6.96 -5.69 15.62
CA THR A 310 6.68 -4.56 14.72
C THR A 310 6.95 -4.85 13.24
N PRO A 311 6.19 -5.79 12.65
CA PRO A 311 6.36 -6.13 11.26
C PRO A 311 5.79 -5.02 10.36
N SER A 312 6.61 -4.53 9.44
CA SER A 312 6.26 -3.72 8.28
C SER A 312 6.27 -4.59 7.03
N VAL A 313 5.11 -4.83 6.43
CA VAL A 313 4.96 -5.80 5.34
C VAL A 313 4.48 -5.11 4.07
N ILE A 314 5.14 -5.36 2.95
CA ILE A 314 4.68 -4.93 1.64
C ILE A 314 4.54 -6.12 0.71
N TYR A 315 3.58 -6.03 -0.20
CA TYR A 315 3.29 -7.03 -1.21
C TYR A 315 3.11 -6.36 -2.56
N ASP A 316 3.81 -6.85 -3.59
CA ASP A 316 3.56 -6.49 -4.98
C ASP A 316 3.43 -7.77 -5.82
N PRO A 317 2.28 -8.10 -6.41
CA PRO A 317 2.10 -9.33 -7.20
C PRO A 317 3.05 -9.44 -8.41
N ASN A 318 3.67 -8.33 -8.82
CA ASN A 318 4.64 -8.26 -9.92
C ASN A 318 6.09 -8.32 -9.43
N GLY A 319 6.30 -8.41 -8.12
CA GLY A 319 7.60 -8.22 -7.50
C GLY A 319 7.99 -6.76 -7.42
N PHE A 320 9.12 -6.51 -6.77
CA PHE A 320 9.62 -5.16 -6.53
C PHE A 320 10.66 -4.75 -7.59
N GLU A 321 11.83 -4.26 -7.17
CA GLU A 321 12.91 -3.78 -8.03
C GLU A 321 13.45 -4.85 -9.01
N THR A 322 13.39 -6.13 -8.65
CA THR A 322 13.90 -7.24 -9.46
C THR A 322 12.88 -7.78 -10.47
N GLY A 323 11.59 -7.53 -10.25
CA GLY A 323 10.50 -8.19 -10.95
C GLY A 323 10.34 -9.68 -10.57
N GLY A 324 9.12 -10.09 -10.27
CA GLY A 324 8.80 -11.46 -9.84
C GLY A 324 9.02 -11.67 -8.35
N CYS A 325 9.96 -12.53 -7.98
CA CYS A 325 10.22 -12.89 -6.59
C CYS A 325 11.50 -12.22 -6.05
N PRO A 326 11.56 -11.86 -4.75
CA PRO A 326 10.45 -11.91 -3.80
C PRO A 326 9.34 -10.91 -4.12
N ASN A 327 8.09 -11.27 -3.83
CA ASN A 327 6.91 -10.42 -4.02
C ASN A 327 6.19 -10.09 -2.71
N LEU A 328 6.65 -10.64 -1.59
CA LEU A 328 6.27 -10.27 -0.24
C LEU A 328 7.56 -9.97 0.52
N LYS A 329 7.66 -8.78 1.13
CA LYS A 329 8.82 -8.36 1.92
C LYS A 329 8.32 -7.90 3.29
N MET A 330 9.04 -8.27 4.35
CA MET A 330 8.76 -7.84 5.72
C MET A 330 10.05 -7.32 6.36
N TRP A 331 9.96 -6.16 6.99
CA TRP A 331 10.98 -5.62 7.89
C TRP A 331 10.43 -5.58 9.30
N PHE A 332 11.22 -5.95 10.29
CA PHE A 332 10.72 -6.05 11.66
C PHE A 332 11.83 -5.77 12.66
N THR A 333 11.47 -5.29 13.84
CA THR A 333 12.42 -4.92 14.88
C THR A 333 12.80 -6.13 15.71
N GLY A 334 14.10 -6.30 15.89
CA GLY A 334 14.70 -7.23 16.83
C GLY A 334 15.51 -6.48 17.89
N LYS A 335 15.72 -7.15 19.03
CA LYS A 335 16.59 -6.66 20.08
C LYS A 335 17.49 -7.76 20.62
N THR A 336 18.74 -7.38 20.90
CA THR A 336 19.68 -8.16 21.71
C THR A 336 20.56 -7.22 22.53
N GLY A 337 20.58 -7.41 23.86
CA GLY A 337 21.34 -6.55 24.75
C GLY A 337 20.82 -5.11 24.72
N SER A 338 21.64 -4.15 24.29
CA SER A 338 21.23 -2.75 24.08
C SER A 338 20.76 -2.45 22.66
N GLU A 339 21.01 -3.35 21.72
CA GLU A 339 20.88 -3.08 20.29
C GLU A 339 19.45 -3.32 19.83
N TYR A 340 18.94 -2.37 19.04
CA TYR A 340 17.63 -2.42 18.41
C TYR A 340 17.80 -2.20 16.92
N THR A 341 17.57 -3.26 16.18
CA THR A 341 17.92 -3.35 14.77
C THR A 341 16.73 -3.85 13.96
N ILE A 342 16.77 -3.63 12.66
CA ILE A 342 15.72 -4.09 11.74
C ILE A 342 16.25 -5.29 10.96
N GLY A 343 15.53 -6.41 11.05
CA GLY A 343 15.73 -7.57 10.20
C GLY A 343 14.80 -7.57 9.01
N TYR A 344 15.05 -8.51 8.11
CA TYR A 344 14.33 -8.69 6.86
C TYR A 344 13.92 -10.15 6.67
N VAL A 345 12.73 -10.32 6.13
CA VAL A 345 12.15 -11.59 5.73
C VAL A 345 11.52 -11.41 4.36
N ASN A 346 11.59 -12.43 3.52
CA ASN A 346 10.93 -12.40 2.23
C ASN A 346 10.07 -13.64 1.99
N GLY A 347 9.11 -13.50 1.08
CA GLY A 347 8.23 -14.57 0.67
C GLY A 347 8.03 -14.58 -0.83
N CYS A 348 7.79 -15.79 -1.35
CA CYS A 348 7.44 -16.03 -2.73
C CYS A 348 6.02 -16.57 -2.82
N ILE A 349 5.07 -15.67 -3.04
CA ILE A 349 3.69 -16.00 -3.26
C ILE A 349 3.50 -16.41 -4.71
N SER A 350 3.27 -17.71 -4.92
CA SER A 350 2.84 -18.22 -6.23
C SER A 350 1.48 -17.64 -6.57
N GLN A 351 1.40 -16.99 -7.73
CA GLN A 351 0.12 -16.59 -8.30
C GLN A 351 -0.63 -17.86 -8.70
N THR A 352 -1.62 -18.27 -7.91
CA THR A 352 -2.51 -19.37 -8.30
C THR A 352 -3.29 -18.91 -9.52
N SER A 353 -2.89 -19.44 -10.68
CA SER A 353 -3.67 -19.32 -11.91
C SER A 353 -4.93 -20.17 -11.77
N ALA A 354 -5.93 -19.65 -11.05
CA ALA A 354 -7.29 -20.14 -11.08
C ALA A 354 -8.18 -18.98 -11.54
N LYS A 355 -8.23 -18.78 -12.86
CA LYS A 355 -9.33 -18.02 -13.49
C LYS A 355 -10.66 -18.62 -13.01
N LYS A 356 -11.43 -17.85 -12.26
CA LYS A 356 -12.89 -17.85 -12.42
C LYS A 356 -13.28 -16.57 -13.14
N LEU A 357 -13.25 -16.64 -14.46
CA LEU A 357 -14.13 -15.81 -15.28
C LEU A 357 -15.57 -16.21 -14.90
N SER A 358 -16.19 -15.43 -14.03
CA SER A 358 -17.64 -15.32 -13.96
C SER A 358 -18.03 -14.11 -14.80
N PRO A 359 -18.88 -14.26 -15.83
CA PRO A 359 -19.45 -13.12 -16.52
C PRO A 359 -20.35 -12.35 -15.54
N THR A 360 -20.46 -11.04 -15.74
CA THR A 360 -21.39 -10.10 -15.08
C THR A 360 -21.21 -9.83 -13.59
N MET A 361 -20.43 -8.78 -13.27
CA MET A 361 -21.01 -7.61 -12.59
C MET A 361 -20.36 -6.33 -13.13
N PHE A 362 -21.05 -5.74 -14.11
CA PHE A 362 -20.88 -4.34 -14.54
C PHE A 362 -21.68 -3.42 -13.60
N TYR A 363 -21.25 -2.17 -13.45
CA TYR A 363 -22.01 -0.89 -13.45
C TYR A 363 -21.01 0.22 -13.03
N ASN A 364 -20.72 1.36 -13.69
CA ASN A 364 -21.15 2.14 -14.86
C ASN A 364 -19.81 2.65 -15.51
N VAL A 365 -19.45 2.53 -16.79
CA VAL A 365 -20.03 3.14 -18.03
C VAL A 365 -19.39 2.47 -19.28
N LYS A 366 -20.23 2.26 -20.31
CA LYS A 366 -20.04 1.94 -21.75
C LYS A 366 -18.91 0.99 -22.21
N ILE A 367 -19.35 -0.19 -22.63
CA ILE A 367 -18.67 -1.09 -23.58
C ILE A 367 -18.79 -0.51 -24.99
N VAL A 368 -17.70 -0.55 -25.77
CA VAL A 368 -17.79 -0.91 -27.19
C VAL A 368 -16.96 -2.17 -27.36
N GLU A 369 -17.62 -3.26 -27.73
CA GLU A 369 -16.99 -4.54 -28.05
C GLU A 369 -16.22 -4.40 -29.35
N VAL A 370 -15.04 -5.01 -29.42
CA VAL A 370 -14.61 -5.76 -30.60
C VAL A 370 -13.74 -6.97 -30.16
N PHE A 371 -14.31 -8.18 -30.32
CA PHE A 371 -13.71 -9.51 -30.56
C PHE A 371 -13.16 -10.47 -29.47
N ASN A 372 -13.32 -11.75 -29.84
CA ASN A 372 -12.75 -13.03 -29.41
C ASN A 372 -12.24 -13.73 -30.72
N PRO A 373 -11.21 -14.60 -30.81
CA PRO A 373 -9.87 -14.71 -30.19
C PRO A 373 -8.70 -14.69 -31.24
N SER A 374 -7.42 -14.77 -30.78
CA SER A 374 -6.21 -15.33 -31.47
C SER A 374 -4.93 -14.49 -31.69
N SER A 375 -4.50 -13.61 -30.77
CA SER A 375 -3.07 -13.24 -30.66
C SER A 375 -2.81 -12.37 -29.42
N ASN A 376 -1.54 -12.32 -28.99
CA ASN A 376 -1.12 -12.04 -27.62
C ASN A 376 -0.43 -10.68 -27.42
N ILE A 377 -0.91 -9.59 -28.03
CA ILE A 377 -0.42 -8.24 -27.72
C ILE A 377 -1.58 -7.24 -27.82
N HIS A 378 -1.59 -6.16 -27.00
CA HIS A 378 -1.84 -4.74 -27.39
C HIS A 378 -2.22 -3.76 -26.23
N TYR A 379 -1.64 -2.55 -26.37
CA TYR A 379 -1.78 -1.14 -25.88
C TYR A 379 -2.61 -0.64 -24.67
N ILE A 380 -2.15 0.48 -24.05
CA ILE A 380 -2.92 1.43 -23.21
C ILE A 380 -2.50 2.88 -23.51
N GLY A 381 -3.42 3.69 -24.03
CA GLY A 381 -3.34 5.15 -23.95
C GLY A 381 -3.78 5.63 -22.55
N GLY A 382 -2.93 6.41 -21.88
CA GLY A 382 -3.21 6.96 -20.55
C GLY A 382 -3.87 8.34 -20.63
N GLY A 383 -5.00 8.49 -19.95
CA GLY A 383 -5.69 9.77 -19.74
C GLY A 383 -6.92 9.94 -20.63
N GLY A 384 -8.05 10.35 -20.07
CA GLY A 384 -9.34 10.38 -20.75
C GLY A 384 -9.50 11.42 -21.86
N PHE A 385 -8.79 11.30 -22.98
CA PHE A 385 -9.04 12.09 -24.19
C PHE A 385 -8.74 11.27 -25.45
N THR A 386 -9.76 10.76 -26.14
CA THR A 386 -9.64 10.36 -27.56
C THR A 386 -10.90 10.65 -28.38
N GLN A 387 -11.65 11.70 -28.00
CA GLN A 387 -12.51 12.44 -28.92
C GLN A 387 -12.40 13.93 -28.57
N GLY A 388 -11.91 14.75 -29.52
CA GLY A 388 -11.88 16.20 -29.38
C GLY A 388 -10.60 16.82 -28.81
N ALA A 389 -9.44 16.18 -28.95
CA ALA A 389 -8.16 16.84 -28.65
C ALA A 389 -8.01 18.11 -29.53
N VAL A 390 -7.63 19.23 -28.91
CA VAL A 390 -7.39 20.50 -29.61
C VAL A 390 -5.90 20.82 -29.50
N LEU A 391 -5.21 20.95 -30.63
CA LEU A 391 -3.81 21.33 -30.70
C LEU A 391 -3.70 22.75 -31.24
N THR A 392 -2.84 23.56 -30.62
CA THR A 392 -2.62 24.94 -31.06
C THR A 392 -1.72 24.96 -32.29
N GLN A 393 -2.14 25.72 -33.31
CA GLN A 393 -1.37 25.94 -34.53
C GLN A 393 -0.02 26.64 -34.25
N ASP A 394 1.02 26.29 -35.02
CA ASP A 394 2.34 26.93 -35.04
C ASP A 394 3.13 26.90 -33.71
N VAL A 395 2.74 26.03 -32.78
CA VAL A 395 3.47 25.79 -31.52
C VAL A 395 3.67 24.30 -31.25
N GLU A 396 4.64 23.99 -30.39
CA GLU A 396 4.91 22.62 -29.96
C GLU A 396 3.82 22.14 -28.99
N ASN A 397 3.10 21.08 -29.36
CA ASN A 397 2.14 20.40 -28.50
C ASN A 397 2.76 19.07 -28.06
N ILE A 398 3.07 18.92 -26.77
CA ILE A 398 3.71 17.72 -26.24
C ILE A 398 2.63 16.79 -25.68
N ILE A 399 2.62 15.54 -26.15
CA ILE A 399 1.75 14.47 -25.67
C ILE A 399 2.60 13.27 -25.23
N GLN A 400 2.01 12.40 -24.40
CA GLN A 400 2.63 11.14 -24.00
C GLN A 400 1.85 9.95 -24.53
N ILE A 401 2.56 9.01 -25.15
CA ILE A 401 2.01 7.76 -25.66
C ILE A 401 2.49 6.59 -24.80
N GLY A 402 1.55 5.94 -24.11
CA GLY A 402 1.81 4.74 -23.31
C GLY A 402 1.84 3.47 -24.17
N VAL A 403 2.88 2.66 -24.02
CA VAL A 403 2.95 1.30 -24.58
C VAL A 403 3.06 0.31 -23.42
N GLN A 404 2.01 -0.50 -23.24
CA GLN A 404 1.94 -1.46 -22.15
C GLN A 404 2.42 -2.85 -22.59
N ASN A 405 3.33 -3.43 -21.81
CA ASN A 405 3.67 -4.84 -21.90
C ASN A 405 2.87 -5.62 -20.84
N ARG A 406 1.87 -6.40 -21.25
CA ARG A 406 1.09 -7.28 -20.35
C ARG A 406 1.70 -8.67 -20.17
N GLY A 407 2.80 -8.96 -20.88
CA GLY A 407 3.47 -10.25 -20.87
C GLY A 407 4.38 -10.44 -19.65
N ILE A 408 4.91 -11.66 -19.52
CA ILE A 408 5.86 -12.05 -18.45
C ILE A 408 7.34 -11.89 -18.87
N LEU A 409 7.61 -11.55 -20.13
CA LEU A 409 8.95 -11.33 -20.67
C LEU A 409 9.15 -9.87 -21.05
N LYS A 410 10.37 -9.36 -20.86
CA LYS A 410 10.78 -8.02 -21.26
C LYS A 410 10.71 -7.89 -22.78
N ALA A 411 9.95 -6.92 -23.28
CA ALA A 411 9.89 -6.59 -24.69
C ALA A 411 11.11 -5.72 -25.02
N LYS A 412 12.05 -6.28 -25.78
CA LYS A 412 13.28 -5.57 -26.17
C LYS A 412 13.08 -4.78 -27.45
N ASP A 413 13.79 -3.66 -27.53
CA ASP A 413 13.93 -2.88 -28.75
C ASP A 413 12.59 -2.37 -29.33
N VAL A 414 11.60 -2.07 -28.47
CA VAL A 414 10.29 -1.59 -28.91
C VAL A 414 10.44 -0.16 -29.45
N THR A 415 10.01 0.06 -30.69
CA THR A 415 10.05 1.36 -31.37
C THR A 415 8.66 1.95 -31.54
N ILE A 416 8.57 3.28 -31.56
CA ILE A 416 7.39 4.03 -31.96
C ILE A 416 7.72 4.96 -33.12
N ALA A 417 6.86 4.99 -34.13
CA ALA A 417 6.99 5.82 -35.33
C ALA A 417 5.63 6.42 -35.73
N VAL A 418 5.65 7.40 -36.63
CA VAL A 418 4.45 7.98 -37.22
C VAL A 418 4.42 7.67 -38.71
N GLU A 419 3.32 7.11 -39.18
CA GLU A 419 3.08 6.81 -40.60
C GLU A 419 2.06 7.76 -41.21
N ASN A 420 2.15 7.96 -42.53
CA ASN A 420 1.16 8.68 -43.33
C ASN A 420 0.75 10.05 -42.74
N ARG A 421 1.71 10.79 -42.15
CA ARG A 421 1.47 12.12 -41.57
C ARG A 421 1.11 13.14 -42.67
N PRO A 422 0.13 14.04 -42.42
CA PRO A 422 -0.07 15.20 -43.29
C PRO A 422 1.20 16.05 -43.37
N SER A 423 1.53 16.56 -44.56
CA SER A 423 2.77 17.31 -44.80
C SER A 423 2.89 18.61 -43.99
N CYS A 424 1.78 19.14 -43.48
CA CYS A 424 1.71 20.33 -42.65
C CYS A 424 1.87 20.05 -41.14
N ILE A 425 2.05 18.80 -40.71
CA ILE A 425 2.21 18.46 -39.28
C ILE A 425 3.62 17.93 -39.05
N ASP A 426 4.41 18.64 -38.28
CA ASP A 426 5.72 18.17 -37.82
C ASP A 426 5.57 17.35 -36.55
N VAL A 427 6.25 16.21 -36.48
CA VAL A 427 6.24 15.32 -35.31
C VAL A 427 7.67 14.95 -34.94
N SER A 428 8.02 15.06 -33.67
CA SER A 428 9.27 14.54 -33.11
C SER A 428 8.98 13.64 -31.92
N ILE A 429 9.76 12.56 -31.79
CA ILE A 429 9.66 11.62 -30.67
C ILE A 429 11.00 11.64 -29.95
N LYS A 430 10.99 12.04 -28.68
CA LYS A 430 12.23 12.28 -27.91
C LYS A 430 13.05 11.00 -27.72
N GLN A 431 12.36 9.89 -27.47
CA GLN A 431 12.96 8.56 -27.38
C GLN A 431 12.12 7.61 -28.23
N SER A 432 12.48 7.38 -29.49
CA SER A 432 11.68 6.52 -30.38
C SER A 432 11.85 5.02 -30.14
N LYS A 433 12.67 4.62 -29.16
CA LYS A 433 13.01 3.22 -28.87
C LYS A 433 13.24 3.00 -27.38
N ALA A 434 12.63 1.96 -26.81
CA ALA A 434 12.82 1.56 -25.42
C ALA A 434 12.63 0.06 -25.23
N ASP A 435 13.22 -0.46 -24.16
CA ASP A 435 12.83 -1.76 -23.65
C ASP A 435 11.65 -1.59 -22.68
N ILE A 436 10.64 -2.46 -22.77
CA ILE A 436 9.44 -2.39 -21.92
C ILE A 436 9.38 -3.63 -21.02
N PHE A 437 9.49 -3.40 -19.71
CA PHE A 437 9.48 -4.47 -18.71
C PHE A 437 8.13 -5.20 -18.64
N PRO A 438 8.11 -6.47 -18.17
CA PRO A 438 6.86 -7.20 -17.95
C PRO A 438 5.88 -6.42 -17.09
N LYS A 439 4.59 -6.49 -17.44
CA LYS A 439 3.47 -5.87 -16.70
C LYS A 439 3.62 -4.36 -16.42
N SER A 440 4.43 -3.65 -17.18
CA SER A 440 4.63 -2.21 -17.05
C SER A 440 4.14 -1.45 -18.28
N THR A 441 4.08 -0.12 -18.18
CA THR A 441 3.80 0.79 -19.29
C THR A 441 4.97 1.74 -19.45
N HIS A 442 5.56 1.79 -20.64
CA HIS A 442 6.55 2.81 -20.99
C HIS A 442 5.85 3.97 -21.70
N TYR A 443 6.21 5.22 -21.36
CA TYR A 443 5.62 6.40 -21.98
C TYR A 443 6.63 7.07 -22.92
N PHE A 444 6.19 7.35 -24.14
CA PHE A 444 6.93 8.06 -25.17
C PHE A 444 6.47 9.50 -25.26
N ASP A 445 7.39 10.45 -25.08
CA ASP A 445 7.13 11.87 -25.31
C ASP A 445 7.12 12.16 -26.81
N VAL A 446 5.99 12.65 -27.32
CA VAL A 446 5.78 13.02 -28.72
C VAL A 446 5.42 14.49 -28.79
N THR A 447 6.21 15.27 -29.54
CA THR A 447 5.89 16.66 -29.86
C THR A 447 5.24 16.74 -31.22
N ILE A 448 4.08 17.38 -31.30
CA ILE A 448 3.31 17.62 -32.52
C ILE A 448 3.20 19.13 -32.75
N THR A 449 3.66 19.60 -33.91
CA THR A 449 3.63 21.00 -34.31
C THR A 449 2.81 21.13 -35.59
N PRO A 450 1.49 21.39 -35.49
CA PRO A 450 0.64 21.56 -36.66
C PRO A 450 0.83 22.95 -37.27
N LYS A 451 1.20 23.00 -38.55
CA LYS A 451 1.26 24.21 -39.41
C LYS A 451 0.11 24.22 -40.42
N CYS A 452 -0.91 23.42 -40.15
CA CYS A 452 -2.07 23.28 -41.01
C CYS A 452 -3.11 24.36 -40.70
N GLU A 453 -4.01 24.64 -41.65
CA GLU A 453 -5.20 25.44 -41.37
C GLU A 453 -6.06 24.80 -40.27
N GLN A 454 -6.91 25.61 -39.65
CA GLN A 454 -7.85 25.14 -38.63
C GLN A 454 -8.73 24.01 -39.18
N GLY A 455 -8.75 22.86 -38.51
CA GLY A 455 -9.46 21.68 -39.03
C GLY A 455 -9.15 20.39 -38.30
N ASN A 456 -9.85 19.32 -38.65
CA ASN A 456 -9.64 17.99 -38.06
C ASN A 456 -8.56 17.22 -38.82
N TYR A 457 -7.60 16.68 -38.09
CA TYR A 457 -6.47 15.92 -38.60
C TYR A 457 -6.32 14.59 -37.88
N LYS A 458 -5.58 13.67 -38.50
CA LYS A 458 -5.24 12.37 -37.93
C LYS A 458 -3.76 12.06 -38.08
N LEU A 459 -3.19 11.38 -37.11
CA LEU A 459 -1.86 10.78 -37.18
C LEU A 459 -1.96 9.28 -36.90
N ARG A 460 -1.16 8.47 -37.60
CA ARG A 460 -1.04 7.03 -37.34
C ARG A 460 0.26 6.75 -36.61
N PHE A 461 0.16 6.24 -35.39
CA PHE A 461 1.32 5.79 -34.63
C PHE A 461 1.50 4.29 -34.83
N MET A 462 2.70 3.89 -35.20
CA MET A 462 3.10 2.50 -35.34
C MET A 462 4.06 2.13 -34.21
N VAL A 463 3.78 1.01 -33.54
CA VAL A 463 4.62 0.44 -32.49
C VAL A 463 5.13 -0.93 -32.94
N GLU A 464 6.44 -1.11 -32.96
CA GLU A 464 7.08 -2.34 -33.46
C GLU A 464 8.09 -2.90 -32.46
N GLY A 465 8.29 -4.22 -32.47
CA GLY A 465 9.27 -4.91 -31.65
C GLY A 465 9.34 -6.39 -32.04
N ASN A 466 10.14 -7.17 -31.32
CA ASN A 466 10.24 -8.61 -31.60
C ASN A 466 8.88 -9.32 -31.41
N ASN A 467 8.28 -9.75 -32.51
CA ASN A 467 6.92 -10.32 -32.59
C ASN A 467 5.80 -9.34 -32.18
N ILE A 468 6.04 -8.03 -32.26
CA ILE A 468 5.09 -6.97 -31.91
C ILE A 468 4.93 -6.02 -33.10
N SER A 469 3.69 -5.79 -33.57
CA SER A 469 3.37 -4.73 -34.55
C SER A 469 1.95 -4.24 -34.32
N GLN A 470 1.78 -2.96 -34.01
CA GLN A 470 0.49 -2.31 -33.79
C GLN A 470 0.43 -0.95 -34.47
N ILE A 471 -0.75 -0.57 -34.97
CA ILE A 471 -1.00 0.77 -35.51
C ILE A 471 -2.23 1.35 -34.83
N GLU A 472 -2.15 2.62 -34.39
CA GLU A 472 -3.25 3.36 -33.76
C GLU A 472 -3.42 4.73 -34.40
N GLU A 473 -4.67 5.18 -34.52
CA GLU A 473 -5.02 6.51 -35.04
C GLU A 473 -5.29 7.51 -33.92
N PHE A 474 -4.69 8.69 -34.02
CA PHE A 474 -4.92 9.83 -33.13
C PHE A 474 -5.59 10.97 -33.90
N GLU A 475 -6.85 11.27 -33.56
CA GLU A 475 -7.62 12.36 -34.15
C GLU A 475 -7.59 13.61 -33.28
N PHE A 476 -7.41 14.78 -33.90
CA PHE A 476 -7.38 16.07 -33.21
C PHE A 476 -7.86 17.23 -34.10
N LEU A 477 -8.32 18.29 -33.48
CA LEU A 477 -8.63 19.58 -34.08
C LEU A 477 -7.42 20.50 -33.93
N VAL A 478 -7.00 21.15 -35.02
CA VAL A 478 -6.05 22.27 -34.94
C VAL A 478 -6.85 23.56 -34.72
N GLN A 479 -6.45 24.37 -33.75
CA GLN A 479 -7.00 25.71 -33.45
C GLN A 479 -5.96 26.82 -33.47
#